data_AF-A0A021VUT1-F1
#
_entry.id   AF-A0A021VUT1-F1
#
_cell.length_a   1.000
_cell.length_b   1.000
_cell.length_c   1.000
_cell.angle_alpha   90.00
_cell.angle_beta   90.00
_cell.angle_gamma   90.00
#
_symmetry.space_group_name_H-M   'P 1'
#
loop_
_entity.id
_entity.type
_entity.pdbx_description
1 polymer ?
#
loop_
_entity_poly.entity_id
_entity_poly.type
_entity_poly.pdbx_seq_one_letter_code
_entity_poly.pdbx_strand_id
1 'polypeptide(L)'
;MQVCAEQVGDPLEPVLLGPWIRRWTPRAALLGALAGISITFISMSPAAQMWQAPWIALVAFGFILVGWLGGRRMPFDAPVGLVAVIVSTAIAWIAVAAGWSGILEPSAVAQSLGDLALHLPFPTTDVVTGLQDIAPLLASAIPLGIYNFTEGMTNVESAAAAGDRYSTRQVLAADGLGAVVGSFLGSPFPPAVYIGHPGWKAVGGRVGYSLATGVVVAVVCFTGLVGTFLAIFPMQALVPVLLYIGLVIGAQAFNVNPRRYAAAIVLAVIPSLAEWATGQINNALAAAGTNAGEVGTETLIANGVVYDGLLLLGQGAVLVGILLGAIACFVIDRRMYAAALTAGIAAVLSFFGLINAVEVGINASPGVTLGYLFLAALLAGFGWSLRHETDAALDDELLFVNGTLMRGLELHGNLSGAELLEETTTAPRYRVHTIGDVHPGMYRVGDDEEGAAIDGELYQVPPEVLLKVIEGEPPGLYRGAVELADGRMVPGILFRRELAETHPEITHHGGWRQYRAATAPSAH
;
A
#
# COMPACT_ATOMS: atom_id res chain seq x y z
N MET A 1 -28.00 -13.98 9.33
CA MET A 1 -28.40 -14.56 8.03
C MET A 1 -27.28 -14.43 6.98
N GLN A 2 -26.80 -13.22 6.64
CA GLN A 2 -25.68 -13.03 5.69
C GLN A 2 -24.37 -13.74 6.12
N VAL A 3 -24.05 -13.74 7.42
CA VAL A 3 -22.82 -14.31 7.99
C VAL A 3 -22.70 -15.84 7.83
N CYS A 4 -23.81 -16.58 7.79
CA CYS A 4 -23.76 -18.03 7.54
C CYS A 4 -23.79 -18.39 6.05
N ALA A 5 -24.25 -17.47 5.21
CA ALA A 5 -24.17 -17.58 3.76
C ALA A 5 -22.72 -17.38 3.25
N GLU A 6 -21.94 -16.56 3.96
CA GLU A 6 -20.50 -16.35 3.69
C GLU A 6 -19.66 -17.65 3.79
N GLN A 7 -20.15 -18.67 4.50
CA GLN A 7 -19.35 -19.86 4.87
C GLN A 7 -19.86 -21.19 4.31
N VAL A 8 -20.71 -21.17 3.27
CA VAL A 8 -21.11 -22.42 2.57
C VAL A 8 -19.99 -22.92 1.62
N GLY A 9 -18.96 -22.10 1.34
CA GLY A 9 -17.69 -22.57 0.78
C GLY A 9 -16.80 -23.21 1.86
N ASP A 10 -15.99 -24.20 1.49
CA ASP A 10 -15.11 -24.92 2.41
C ASP A 10 -14.25 -23.93 3.23
N PRO A 11 -14.39 -23.87 4.58
CA PRO A 11 -13.62 -22.95 5.42
C PRO A 11 -12.10 -23.15 5.33
N LEU A 12 -11.64 -24.21 4.66
CA LEU A 12 -10.23 -24.47 4.36
C LEU A 12 -9.70 -23.75 3.11
N GLU A 13 -10.55 -23.37 2.15
CA GLU A 13 -10.11 -22.79 0.87
C GLU A 13 -9.46 -21.39 1.00
N PRO A 14 -10.06 -20.40 1.69
CA PRO A 14 -9.43 -19.09 1.90
C PRO A 14 -8.13 -19.22 2.72
N VAL A 15 -8.15 -20.14 3.68
CA VAL A 15 -7.06 -20.45 4.60
C VAL A 15 -5.81 -21.01 3.87
N LEU A 16 -6.00 -21.73 2.77
CA LEU A 16 -4.93 -22.28 1.93
C LEU A 16 -4.47 -21.30 0.85
N LEU A 17 -5.41 -20.54 0.28
CA LEU A 17 -5.14 -19.60 -0.82
C LEU A 17 -4.50 -18.28 -0.36
N GLY A 18 -4.80 -17.80 0.85
CA GLY A 18 -4.34 -16.49 1.33
C GLY A 18 -2.83 -16.30 1.36
N PRO A 19 -2.04 -17.22 1.94
CA PRO A 19 -0.58 -17.15 1.90
C PRO A 19 -0.01 -17.20 0.48
N TRP A 20 -0.66 -17.92 -0.43
CA TRP A 20 -0.25 -18.03 -1.83
C TRP A 20 -0.49 -16.70 -2.57
N ILE A 21 -1.70 -16.14 -2.50
CA ILE A 21 -2.05 -14.86 -3.12
C ILE A 21 -1.09 -13.77 -2.63
N ARG A 22 -0.91 -13.66 -1.31
CA ARG A 22 0.00 -12.67 -0.69
C ARG A 22 1.44 -12.77 -1.19
N ARG A 23 1.92 -13.97 -1.54
CA ARG A 23 3.29 -14.17 -2.07
C ARG A 23 3.46 -13.61 -3.48
N TRP A 24 2.42 -13.64 -4.30
CA TRP A 24 2.48 -13.25 -5.71
C TRP A 24 2.03 -11.80 -5.95
N THR A 25 1.25 -11.22 -5.04
CA THR A 25 0.79 -9.85 -5.13
C THR A 25 1.83 -8.85 -4.60
N PRO A 26 2.16 -7.78 -5.35
CA PRO A 26 3.04 -6.72 -4.87
C PRO A 26 2.53 -6.10 -3.57
N ARG A 27 3.40 -5.97 -2.58
CA ARG A 27 3.08 -5.39 -1.26
C ARG A 27 2.51 -3.97 -1.36
N ALA A 28 3.01 -3.16 -2.29
CA ALA A 28 2.50 -1.81 -2.55
C ALA A 28 1.02 -1.80 -2.98
N ALA A 29 0.57 -2.81 -3.71
CA ALA A 29 -0.84 -2.94 -4.11
C ALA A 29 -1.74 -3.30 -2.92
N LEU A 30 -1.31 -4.26 -2.07
CA LEU A 30 -2.02 -4.65 -0.85
C LEU A 30 -2.16 -3.48 0.12
N LEU A 31 -1.06 -2.76 0.38
CA LEU A 31 -1.07 -1.61 1.29
C LEU A 31 -1.76 -0.39 0.68
N GLY A 32 -1.71 -0.21 -0.64
CA GLY A 32 -2.43 0.87 -1.32
C GLY A 32 -3.94 0.70 -1.26
N ALA A 33 -4.45 -0.52 -1.44
CA ALA A 33 -5.87 -0.81 -1.24
C ALA A 33 -6.29 -0.57 0.22
N LEU A 34 -5.48 -0.99 1.20
CA LEU A 34 -5.73 -0.71 2.62
C LEU A 34 -5.71 0.79 2.94
N ALA A 35 -4.80 1.56 2.34
CA ALA A 35 -4.79 3.02 2.43
C ALA A 35 -6.05 3.64 1.81
N GLY A 36 -6.59 3.05 0.74
CA GLY A 36 -7.87 3.44 0.18
C GLY A 36 -8.99 3.36 1.21
N ILE A 37 -9.15 2.19 1.83
CA ILE A 37 -10.13 1.96 2.90
C ILE A 37 -9.91 2.94 4.07
N SER A 38 -8.66 3.15 4.48
CA SER A 38 -8.35 4.02 5.62
C SER A 38 -8.68 5.49 5.34
N ILE A 39 -8.41 5.97 4.13
CA ILE A 39 -8.74 7.34 3.75
C ILE A 39 -10.26 7.50 3.66
N THR A 40 -10.97 6.58 3.02
CA THR A 40 -12.39 6.76 2.75
C THR A 40 -13.29 6.42 3.93
N PHE A 41 -13.18 5.21 4.47
CA PHE A 41 -14.13 4.70 5.46
C PHE A 41 -13.70 4.98 6.90
N ILE A 42 -12.39 5.02 7.17
CA ILE A 42 -11.87 5.36 8.50
C ILE A 42 -11.71 6.87 8.69
N SER A 43 -11.26 7.61 7.68
CA SER A 43 -10.90 9.03 7.86
C SER A 43 -12.02 10.00 7.51
N MET A 44 -12.71 9.82 6.38
CA MET A 44 -13.64 10.85 5.88
C MET A 44 -14.85 11.07 6.80
N SER A 45 -15.43 10.02 7.37
CA SER A 45 -16.60 10.18 8.27
C SER A 45 -16.22 10.93 9.56
N PRO A 46 -15.16 10.54 10.30
CA PRO A 46 -14.60 11.35 11.37
C PRO A 46 -14.28 12.78 10.96
N ALA A 47 -13.63 12.99 9.82
CA ALA A 47 -13.29 14.34 9.34
C ALA A 47 -14.56 15.20 9.13
N ALA A 48 -15.62 14.65 8.52
CA ALA A 48 -16.89 15.37 8.37
C ALA A 48 -17.56 15.67 9.72
N GLN A 49 -17.56 14.71 10.65
CA GLN A 49 -18.13 14.86 11.99
C GLN A 49 -17.39 15.92 12.81
N MET A 50 -16.06 16.01 12.69
CA MET A 50 -15.25 17.04 13.34
C MET A 50 -15.72 18.46 12.95
N TRP A 51 -16.10 18.65 11.69
CA TRP A 51 -16.54 19.94 11.19
C TRP A 51 -17.94 20.36 11.66
N GLN A 52 -18.71 19.46 12.28
CA GLN A 52 -20.00 19.81 12.89
C GLN A 52 -19.82 20.60 14.20
N ALA A 53 -18.70 20.41 14.93
CA ALA A 53 -18.33 21.24 16.07
C ALA A 53 -16.79 21.46 16.13
N PRO A 54 -16.23 22.30 15.23
CA PRO A 54 -14.79 22.46 15.08
C PRO A 54 -14.09 22.94 16.36
N TRP A 55 -14.77 23.75 17.18
CA TRP A 55 -14.24 24.30 18.43
C TRP A 55 -13.96 23.22 19.50
N ILE A 56 -14.60 22.04 19.40
CA ILE A 56 -14.31 20.87 20.22
C ILE A 56 -13.27 19.99 19.52
N ALA A 57 -13.52 19.68 18.25
CA ALA A 57 -12.74 18.72 17.49
C ALA A 57 -11.30 19.18 17.25
N LEU A 58 -11.08 20.46 16.91
CA LEU A 58 -9.74 20.99 16.65
C LEU A 58 -8.88 21.02 17.91
N VAL A 59 -9.48 21.11 19.10
CA VAL A 59 -8.75 21.00 20.38
C VAL A 59 -8.23 19.58 20.56
N ALA A 60 -9.11 18.57 20.42
CA ALA A 60 -8.73 17.16 20.52
C ALA A 60 -7.70 16.80 19.44
N PHE A 61 -7.94 17.24 18.21
CA PHE A 61 -7.04 17.03 17.10
C PHE A 61 -5.68 17.71 17.32
N GLY A 62 -5.64 18.91 17.89
CA GLY A 62 -4.41 19.60 18.25
C GLY A 62 -3.55 18.80 19.23
N PHE A 63 -4.16 18.24 20.29
CA PHE A 63 -3.46 17.35 21.22
C PHE A 63 -2.92 16.10 20.51
N ILE A 64 -3.71 15.50 19.63
CA ILE A 64 -3.32 14.32 18.86
C ILE A 64 -2.15 14.63 17.92
N LEU A 65 -2.20 15.74 17.18
CA LEU A 65 -1.10 16.17 16.31
C LEU A 65 0.18 16.44 17.10
N VAL A 66 0.09 17.18 18.21
CA VAL A 66 1.27 17.50 19.03
C VAL A 66 1.84 16.25 19.71
N GLY A 67 0.95 15.40 20.24
CA GLY A 67 1.33 14.25 21.04
C GLY A 67 1.77 13.03 20.22
N TRP A 68 0.90 12.57 19.33
CA TRP A 68 1.13 11.35 18.56
C TRP A 68 1.90 11.57 17.26
N LEU A 69 1.67 12.68 16.55
CA LEU A 69 2.42 12.97 15.32
C LEU A 69 3.73 13.73 15.62
N GLY A 70 3.69 14.69 16.52
CA GLY A 70 4.85 15.51 16.93
C GLY A 70 5.72 14.87 18.02
N GLY A 71 5.32 13.72 18.58
CA GLY A 71 6.08 12.97 19.58
C GLY A 71 6.25 13.69 20.93
N ARG A 72 5.46 14.72 21.21
CA ARG A 72 5.57 15.50 22.46
C ARG A 72 4.80 14.82 23.59
N ARG A 73 5.45 14.66 24.75
CA ARG A 73 4.78 14.15 25.94
C ARG A 73 3.80 15.18 26.51
N MET A 74 2.66 14.71 27.01
CA MET A 74 1.69 15.55 27.71
C MET A 74 2.18 15.88 29.12
N PRO A 75 1.62 16.94 29.75
CA PRO A 75 1.87 17.20 31.17
C PRO A 75 1.66 15.95 32.02
N PHE A 76 2.57 15.69 32.95
CA PHE A 76 2.56 14.52 33.83
C PHE A 76 2.61 13.16 33.12
N ASP A 77 3.11 13.12 31.87
CA ASP A 77 3.15 11.92 31.02
C ASP A 77 1.76 11.27 30.81
N ALA A 78 0.68 12.07 30.88
CA ALA A 78 -0.66 11.59 30.66
C ALA A 78 -0.87 11.07 29.21
N PRO A 79 -1.72 10.04 28.99
CA PRO A 79 -1.99 9.55 27.64
C PRO A 79 -2.61 10.64 26.76
N VAL A 80 -2.01 10.88 25.58
CA VAL A 80 -2.44 11.93 24.64
C VAL A 80 -3.92 11.86 24.31
N GLY A 81 -4.44 10.68 23.96
CA GLY A 81 -5.85 10.48 23.65
C GLY A 81 -6.76 10.78 24.84
N LEU A 82 -6.35 10.44 26.06
CA LEU A 82 -7.12 10.74 27.28
C LEU A 82 -7.19 12.26 27.52
N VAL A 83 -6.05 12.95 27.40
CA VAL A 83 -5.99 14.42 27.54
C VAL A 83 -6.85 15.10 26.47
N ALA A 84 -6.73 14.66 25.22
CA ALA A 84 -7.50 15.19 24.10
C ALA A 84 -9.02 15.09 24.37
N VAL A 85 -9.50 13.91 24.76
CA VAL A 85 -10.92 13.67 25.03
C VAL A 85 -11.40 14.46 26.24
N ILE A 86 -10.67 14.43 27.37
CA ILE A 86 -11.09 15.11 28.60
C ILE A 86 -11.17 16.63 28.39
N VAL A 87 -10.13 17.24 27.81
CA VAL A 87 -10.09 18.69 27.63
C VAL A 87 -11.17 19.15 26.65
N SER A 88 -11.34 18.47 25.51
CA SER A 88 -12.41 18.78 24.56
C SER A 88 -13.81 18.58 25.13
N THR A 89 -14.00 17.54 25.95
CA THR A 89 -15.28 17.29 26.64
C THR A 89 -15.57 18.35 27.69
N ALA A 90 -14.57 18.78 28.45
CA ALA A 90 -14.72 19.87 29.42
C ALA A 90 -15.11 21.18 28.74
N ILE A 91 -14.48 21.50 27.60
CA ILE A 91 -14.85 22.65 26.77
C ILE A 91 -16.31 22.56 26.33
N ALA A 92 -16.78 21.37 25.91
CA ALA A 92 -18.17 21.16 25.52
C ALA A 92 -19.15 21.42 26.68
N TRP A 93 -18.88 20.87 27.86
CA TRP A 93 -19.72 21.11 29.04
C TRP A 93 -19.70 22.55 29.53
N ILE A 94 -18.56 23.25 29.43
CA ILE A 94 -18.47 24.68 29.75
C ILE A 94 -19.36 25.49 28.81
N ALA A 95 -19.37 25.18 27.51
CA ALA A 95 -20.24 25.85 26.54
C ALA A 95 -21.73 25.59 26.79
N VAL A 96 -22.09 24.38 27.23
CA VAL A 96 -23.45 24.03 27.65
C VAL A 96 -23.84 24.82 28.91
N ALA A 97 -22.97 24.86 29.92
CA ALA A 97 -23.20 25.63 31.15
C ALA A 97 -23.31 27.14 30.89
N ALA A 98 -22.59 27.66 29.90
CA ALA A 98 -22.68 29.05 29.45
C ALA A 98 -23.92 29.34 28.59
N GLY A 99 -24.74 28.34 28.26
CA GLY A 99 -25.93 28.48 27.42
C GLY A 99 -25.65 28.76 25.94
N TRP A 100 -24.40 28.57 25.49
CA TRP A 100 -23.99 28.86 24.11
C TRP A 100 -24.14 27.63 23.18
N SER A 101 -24.17 26.43 23.72
CA SER A 101 -24.30 25.19 22.94
C SER A 101 -25.28 24.20 23.59
N GLY A 102 -26.00 23.46 22.76
CA GLY A 102 -26.84 22.32 23.17
C GLY A 102 -26.29 20.97 22.69
N ILE A 103 -24.98 20.88 22.42
CA ILE A 103 -24.36 19.66 21.87
C ILE A 103 -24.38 18.47 22.83
N LEU A 104 -24.46 18.75 24.14
CA LEU A 104 -24.67 17.78 25.20
C LEU A 104 -25.82 18.26 26.08
N GLU A 105 -26.55 17.32 26.68
CA GLU A 105 -27.68 17.62 27.54
C GLU A 105 -27.51 16.98 28.92
N PRO A 106 -27.59 17.74 30.03
CA PRO A 106 -27.49 17.18 31.38
C PRO A 106 -28.57 16.12 31.67
N SER A 107 -29.78 16.30 31.11
CA SER A 107 -30.90 15.37 31.28
C SER A 107 -30.61 14.01 30.65
N ALA A 108 -29.93 13.97 29.49
CA ALA A 108 -29.55 12.75 28.80
C ALA A 108 -28.57 11.90 29.62
N VAL A 109 -27.65 12.54 30.35
CA VAL A 109 -26.75 11.82 31.27
C VAL A 109 -27.56 11.13 32.38
N ALA A 110 -28.48 11.86 33.02
CA ALA A 110 -29.33 11.30 34.08
C ALA A 110 -30.23 10.16 33.56
N GLN A 111 -30.81 10.31 32.37
CA GLN A 111 -31.63 9.27 31.73
C GLN A 111 -30.80 8.03 31.40
N SER A 112 -29.61 8.20 30.82
CA SER A 112 -28.75 7.08 30.43
C SER A 112 -28.32 6.18 31.60
N LEU A 113 -28.26 6.73 32.82
CA LEU A 113 -27.97 5.95 34.03
C LEU A 113 -29.13 5.04 34.43
N GLY A 114 -30.37 5.40 34.07
CA GLY A 114 -31.55 4.57 34.28
C GLY A 114 -31.63 3.39 33.32
N ASP A 115 -30.99 3.50 32.16
CA ASP A 115 -30.96 2.45 31.12
C ASP A 115 -29.85 1.40 31.35
N LEU A 116 -29.04 1.56 32.41
CA LEU A 116 -27.98 0.60 32.73
C LEU A 116 -28.60 -0.73 33.20
N ALA A 117 -28.36 -1.77 32.42
CA ALA A 117 -28.76 -3.13 32.75
C ALA A 117 -27.74 -4.14 32.23
N LEU A 118 -27.78 -5.35 32.80
CA LEU A 118 -26.91 -6.44 32.36
C LEU A 118 -27.54 -7.16 31.16
N HIS A 119 -27.01 -6.89 29.97
CA HIS A 119 -27.35 -7.46 28.68
C HIS A 119 -26.30 -8.48 28.24
N LEU A 120 -26.35 -9.69 28.81
CA LEU A 120 -25.47 -10.77 28.38
C LEU A 120 -25.98 -11.36 27.04
N PRO A 121 -25.08 -11.68 26.10
CA PRO A 121 -25.45 -12.40 24.89
C PRO A 121 -25.85 -13.82 25.27
N PHE A 122 -27.03 -14.24 24.82
CA PHE A 122 -27.51 -15.60 24.99
C PHE A 122 -27.53 -16.31 23.63
N PRO A 123 -27.11 -17.58 23.56
CA PRO A 123 -27.20 -18.35 22.34
C PRO A 123 -28.64 -18.39 21.80
N THR A 124 -28.83 -18.07 20.52
CA THR A 124 -30.11 -18.18 19.82
C THR A 124 -30.01 -19.16 18.66
N THR A 125 -31.15 -19.66 18.22
CA THR A 125 -31.26 -20.54 17.04
C THR A 125 -31.64 -19.77 15.77
N ASP A 126 -31.66 -18.44 15.82
CA ASP A 126 -32.08 -17.58 14.71
C ASP A 126 -31.23 -17.77 13.46
N VAL A 127 -29.98 -18.18 13.65
CA VAL A 127 -29.08 -18.59 12.58
C VAL A 127 -29.63 -19.81 11.83
N VAL A 128 -30.12 -20.82 12.54
CA VAL A 128 -30.60 -22.08 11.95
C VAL A 128 -31.90 -21.87 11.18
N THR A 129 -32.83 -21.10 11.77
CA THR A 129 -34.05 -20.71 11.06
C THR A 129 -33.71 -19.85 9.86
N GLY A 130 -32.76 -18.93 10.00
CA GLY A 130 -32.41 -18.01 8.93
C GLY A 130 -31.65 -18.63 7.76
N LEU A 131 -31.02 -19.79 7.95
CA LEU A 131 -30.40 -20.57 6.86
C LEU A 131 -31.42 -21.06 5.83
N GLN A 132 -32.72 -21.12 6.16
CA GLN A 132 -33.75 -21.54 5.22
C GLN A 132 -33.90 -20.57 4.04
N ASP A 133 -33.64 -19.29 4.25
CA ASP A 133 -33.72 -18.22 3.24
C ASP A 133 -32.34 -17.80 2.73
N ILE A 134 -31.35 -18.71 2.76
CA ILE A 134 -29.96 -18.37 2.44
C ILE A 134 -29.73 -18.13 0.94
N ALA A 135 -30.48 -18.80 0.06
CA ALA A 135 -30.20 -18.85 -1.36
C ALA A 135 -30.16 -17.46 -2.04
N PRO A 136 -31.12 -16.54 -1.79
CA PRO A 136 -31.03 -15.17 -2.30
C PRO A 136 -29.87 -14.38 -1.70
N LEU A 137 -29.48 -14.68 -0.46
CA LEU A 137 -28.43 -13.96 0.27
C LEU A 137 -27.02 -14.37 -0.17
N LEU A 138 -26.84 -15.60 -0.68
CA LEU A 138 -25.55 -16.09 -1.19
C LEU A 138 -24.96 -15.17 -2.27
N ALA A 139 -25.80 -14.56 -3.10
CA ALA A 139 -25.37 -13.63 -4.15
C ALA A 139 -24.64 -12.38 -3.59
N SER A 140 -24.99 -11.94 -2.38
CA SER A 140 -24.30 -10.82 -1.70
C SER A 140 -23.27 -11.29 -0.68
N ALA A 141 -23.53 -12.41 -0.01
CA ALA A 141 -22.67 -12.95 1.03
C ALA A 141 -21.35 -13.50 0.48
N ILE A 142 -21.34 -14.15 -0.69
CA ILE A 142 -20.09 -14.65 -1.28
C ILE A 142 -19.13 -13.49 -1.62
N PRO A 143 -19.55 -12.43 -2.33
CA PRO A 143 -18.70 -11.25 -2.54
C PRO A 143 -18.20 -10.62 -1.24
N LEU A 144 -19.07 -10.49 -0.23
CA LEU A 144 -18.71 -9.92 1.07
C LEU A 144 -17.69 -10.79 1.82
N GLY A 145 -17.83 -12.11 1.78
CA GLY A 145 -16.86 -13.05 2.36
C GLY A 145 -15.49 -12.96 1.68
N ILE A 146 -15.46 -12.84 0.34
CA ILE A 146 -14.22 -12.62 -0.41
C ILE A 146 -13.60 -11.26 -0.05
N TYR A 147 -14.43 -10.23 0.12
CA TYR A 147 -14.00 -8.92 0.59
C TYR A 147 -13.32 -9.01 1.96
N ASN A 148 -14.01 -9.57 2.96
CA ASN A 148 -13.50 -9.72 4.33
C ASN A 148 -12.21 -10.55 4.37
N PHE A 149 -12.15 -11.63 3.58
CA PHE A 149 -10.94 -12.42 3.41
C PHE A 149 -9.77 -11.58 2.88
N THR A 150 -10.02 -10.78 1.85
CA THR A 150 -9.01 -9.94 1.21
C THR A 150 -8.53 -8.84 2.16
N GLU A 151 -9.44 -8.25 2.92
CA GLU A 151 -9.15 -7.27 3.97
C GLU A 151 -8.33 -7.88 5.11
N GLY A 152 -8.69 -9.08 5.59
CA GLY A 152 -7.91 -9.80 6.59
C GLY A 152 -6.47 -10.05 6.14
N MET A 153 -6.25 -10.37 4.86
CA MET A 153 -4.92 -10.52 4.29
C MET A 153 -4.12 -9.22 4.26
N THR A 154 -4.72 -8.11 3.83
CA THR A 154 -4.02 -6.80 3.76
C THR A 154 -3.67 -6.31 5.16
N ASN A 155 -4.49 -6.59 6.18
CA ASN A 155 -4.19 -6.30 7.57
C ASN A 155 -3.00 -7.10 8.11
N VAL A 156 -2.89 -8.39 7.77
CA VAL A 156 -1.72 -9.20 8.13
C VAL A 156 -0.45 -8.66 7.46
N GLU A 157 -0.54 -8.16 6.23
CA GLU A 157 0.58 -7.51 5.56
C GLU A 157 0.95 -6.16 6.21
N SER A 158 -0.03 -5.36 6.62
CA SER A 158 0.19 -4.13 7.38
C SER A 158 0.86 -4.38 8.73
N ALA A 159 0.49 -5.46 9.43
CA ALA A 159 1.16 -5.86 10.66
C ALA A 159 2.61 -6.30 10.40
N ALA A 160 2.85 -7.08 9.35
CA ALA A 160 4.20 -7.49 8.95
C ALA A 160 5.06 -6.26 8.57
N ALA A 161 4.46 -5.26 7.94
CA ALA A 161 5.08 -3.99 7.63
C ALA A 161 5.49 -3.18 8.87
N ALA A 162 4.79 -3.37 9.99
CA ALA A 162 5.12 -2.79 11.29
C ALA A 162 6.05 -3.69 12.12
N GLY A 163 6.54 -4.81 11.57
CA GLY A 163 7.50 -5.71 12.20
C GLY A 163 6.90 -6.90 12.95
N ASP A 164 5.58 -7.12 12.92
CA ASP A 164 4.94 -8.29 13.55
C ASP A 164 4.44 -9.28 12.50
N ARG A 165 4.97 -10.51 12.53
CA ARG A 165 4.58 -11.55 11.56
C ARG A 165 3.51 -12.46 12.17
N TYR A 166 2.33 -12.43 11.57
CA TYR A 166 1.23 -13.35 11.90
C TYR A 166 1.00 -14.35 10.76
N SER A 167 0.53 -15.54 11.13
CA SER A 167 0.06 -16.52 10.16
C SER A 167 -1.29 -16.09 9.61
N THR A 168 -1.35 -15.78 8.31
CA THR A 168 -2.60 -15.41 7.62
C THR A 168 -3.69 -16.47 7.84
N ARG A 169 -3.32 -17.76 7.80
CA ARG A 169 -4.23 -18.89 8.07
C ARG A 169 -4.85 -18.84 9.45
N GLN A 170 -4.06 -18.57 10.48
CA GLN A 170 -4.57 -18.53 11.86
C GLN A 170 -5.46 -17.31 12.10
N VAL A 171 -5.08 -16.16 11.54
CA VAL A 171 -5.85 -14.91 11.66
C VAL A 171 -7.23 -15.07 11.01
N LEU A 172 -7.29 -15.56 9.77
CA LEU A 172 -8.56 -15.76 9.06
C LEU A 172 -9.42 -16.85 9.70
N ALA A 173 -8.81 -17.92 10.25
CA ALA A 173 -9.55 -18.94 10.98
C ALA A 173 -10.17 -18.37 12.27
N ALA A 174 -9.44 -17.54 13.01
CA ALA A 174 -9.97 -16.90 14.21
C ALA A 174 -11.10 -15.93 13.90
N ASP A 175 -10.97 -15.15 12.82
CA ASP A 175 -12.00 -14.24 12.32
C ASP A 175 -13.28 -14.98 11.93
N GLY A 176 -13.16 -16.00 11.08
CA GLY A 176 -14.28 -16.83 10.63
C GLY A 176 -14.96 -17.60 11.78
N LEU A 177 -14.20 -18.15 12.73
CA LEU A 177 -14.76 -18.79 13.92
C LEU A 177 -15.47 -17.78 14.82
N GLY A 178 -14.91 -16.58 14.97
CA GLY A 178 -15.54 -15.48 15.69
C GLY A 178 -16.87 -15.08 15.06
N ALA A 179 -16.97 -15.08 13.73
CA ALA A 179 -18.19 -14.81 12.98
C ALA A 179 -19.27 -15.84 13.28
N VAL A 180 -18.92 -17.13 13.24
CA VAL A 180 -19.83 -18.23 13.56
C VAL A 180 -20.34 -18.09 14.99
N VAL A 181 -19.43 -17.98 15.97
CA VAL A 181 -19.81 -17.85 17.38
C VAL A 181 -20.67 -16.61 17.61
N GLY A 182 -20.27 -15.47 17.06
CA GLY A 182 -21.01 -14.21 17.15
C GLY A 182 -22.42 -14.31 16.57
N SER A 183 -22.59 -15.01 15.45
CA SER A 183 -23.91 -15.21 14.84
C SER A 183 -24.86 -15.99 15.74
N PHE A 184 -24.38 -17.03 16.43
CA PHE A 184 -25.18 -17.77 17.41
C PHE A 184 -25.47 -16.96 18.68
N LEU A 185 -24.73 -15.90 18.93
CA LEU A 185 -24.97 -14.96 20.02
C LEU A 185 -25.82 -13.75 19.60
N GLY A 186 -26.39 -13.80 18.39
CA GLY A 186 -27.27 -12.76 17.86
C GLY A 186 -26.57 -11.59 17.17
N SER A 187 -25.25 -11.68 16.90
CA SER A 187 -24.55 -10.65 16.12
C SER A 187 -24.98 -10.73 14.64
N PRO A 188 -25.55 -9.65 14.08
CA PRO A 188 -25.87 -9.62 12.66
C PRO A 188 -24.66 -9.25 11.79
N PHE A 189 -23.55 -8.84 12.40
CA PHE A 189 -22.33 -8.39 11.72
C PHE A 189 -21.19 -9.41 11.90
N PRO A 190 -20.45 -9.74 10.82
CA PRO A 190 -19.23 -10.50 10.95
C PRO A 190 -18.17 -9.65 11.67
N PRO A 191 -17.32 -10.25 12.53
CA PRO A 191 -16.10 -9.60 12.95
C PRO A 191 -15.19 -9.36 11.75
N ALA A 192 -14.22 -8.47 11.94
CA ALA A 192 -13.16 -8.25 10.98
C ALA A 192 -11.83 -8.19 11.71
N VAL A 193 -10.76 -8.55 11.00
CA VAL A 193 -9.39 -8.38 11.47
C VAL A 193 -9.15 -6.89 11.70
N TYR A 194 -8.68 -6.56 12.89
CA TYR A 194 -8.55 -5.17 13.32
C TYR A 194 -7.58 -4.36 12.44
N ILE A 195 -8.09 -3.34 11.77
CA ILE A 195 -7.31 -2.38 10.99
C ILE A 195 -6.55 -1.43 11.92
N GLY A 196 -5.31 -1.09 11.57
CA GLY A 196 -4.54 -0.06 12.28
C GLY A 196 -3.53 -0.57 13.28
N HIS A 197 -3.17 -1.87 13.23
CA HIS A 197 -2.03 -2.45 13.96
C HIS A 197 -0.78 -1.55 13.98
N PRO A 198 -0.33 -0.94 12.87
CA PRO A 198 0.82 -0.03 12.88
C PRO A 198 0.62 1.21 13.76
N GLY A 199 -0.57 1.82 13.71
CA GLY A 199 -0.90 3.01 14.50
C GLY A 199 -0.88 2.71 16.00
N TRP A 200 -1.49 1.60 16.41
CA TRP A 200 -1.49 1.17 17.82
C TRP A 200 -0.11 0.75 18.32
N LYS A 201 0.68 0.09 17.45
CA LYS A 201 2.05 -0.27 17.77
C LYS A 201 2.93 0.97 17.94
N ALA A 202 2.76 1.98 17.10
CA ALA A 202 3.52 3.24 17.18
C ALA A 202 3.33 3.97 18.52
N VAL A 203 2.14 3.84 19.14
CA VAL A 203 1.84 4.41 20.46
C VAL A 203 2.12 3.44 21.63
N GLY A 204 2.76 2.29 21.37
CA GLY A 204 3.20 1.34 22.41
C GLY A 204 2.23 0.20 22.74
N GLY A 205 1.15 0.04 21.97
CA GLY A 205 0.19 -1.06 22.12
C GLY A 205 0.84 -2.45 21.99
N ARG A 206 0.44 -3.39 22.85
CA ARG A 206 0.90 -4.78 22.87
C ARG A 206 -0.28 -5.74 23.07
N VAL A 207 -0.03 -7.05 23.09
CA VAL A 207 -1.08 -8.08 23.24
C VAL A 207 -1.98 -7.88 24.47
N GLY A 208 -1.40 -7.48 25.62
CA GLY A 208 -2.17 -7.23 26.84
C GLY A 208 -3.13 -6.04 26.71
N TYR A 209 -2.74 -5.02 25.94
CA TYR A 209 -3.63 -3.91 25.59
C TYR A 209 -4.80 -4.40 24.74
N SER A 210 -4.56 -5.20 23.69
CA SER A 210 -5.62 -5.75 22.85
C SER A 210 -6.62 -6.61 23.64
N LEU A 211 -6.13 -7.47 24.54
CA LEU A 211 -7.00 -8.30 25.39
C LEU A 211 -7.82 -7.44 26.36
N ALA A 212 -7.17 -6.47 27.02
CA ALA A 212 -7.85 -5.57 27.95
C ALA A 212 -8.94 -4.76 27.23
N THR A 213 -8.67 -4.27 26.03
CA THR A 213 -9.66 -3.57 25.19
C THR A 213 -10.87 -4.45 24.91
N GLY A 214 -10.67 -5.72 24.53
CA GLY A 214 -11.78 -6.67 24.33
C GLY A 214 -12.65 -6.87 25.57
N VAL A 215 -12.02 -7.03 26.74
CA VAL A 215 -12.75 -7.17 28.02
C VAL A 215 -13.50 -5.88 28.37
N VAL A 216 -12.86 -4.72 28.24
CA VAL A 216 -13.49 -3.42 28.55
C VAL A 216 -14.68 -3.16 27.63
N VAL A 217 -14.54 -3.41 26.32
CA VAL A 217 -15.64 -3.27 25.36
C VAL A 217 -16.78 -4.23 25.71
N ALA A 218 -16.48 -5.49 26.06
CA ALA A 218 -17.50 -6.44 26.49
C ALA A 218 -18.27 -5.93 27.74
N VAL A 219 -17.56 -5.43 28.76
CA VAL A 219 -18.20 -4.83 29.94
C VAL A 219 -19.09 -3.65 29.54
N VAL A 220 -18.57 -2.73 28.73
CA VAL A 220 -19.31 -1.53 28.29
C VAL A 220 -20.59 -1.91 27.53
N CYS A 221 -20.51 -2.88 26.62
CA CYS A 221 -21.66 -3.39 25.87
C CYS A 221 -22.65 -4.13 26.78
N PHE A 222 -22.16 -5.03 27.64
CA PHE A 222 -23.01 -5.84 28.50
C PHE A 222 -23.70 -5.03 29.59
N THR A 223 -23.21 -3.85 29.96
CA THR A 223 -23.88 -3.02 30.99
C THR A 223 -24.70 -1.88 30.41
N GLY A 224 -24.76 -1.72 29.08
CA GLY A 224 -25.43 -0.58 28.44
C GLY A 224 -24.69 0.75 28.57
N LEU A 225 -23.42 0.76 29.00
CA LEU A 225 -22.64 1.98 29.25
C LEU A 225 -22.39 2.83 28.00
N VAL A 226 -22.59 2.27 26.80
CA VAL A 226 -22.46 2.99 25.53
C VAL A 226 -23.33 4.26 25.51
N GLY A 227 -24.58 4.16 25.96
CA GLY A 227 -25.49 5.31 26.02
C GLY A 227 -24.98 6.40 26.95
N THR A 228 -24.49 6.01 28.13
CA THR A 228 -23.88 6.93 29.10
C THR A 228 -22.63 7.60 28.55
N PHE A 229 -21.75 6.87 27.85
CA PHE A 229 -20.57 7.46 27.23
C PHE A 229 -20.93 8.47 26.15
N LEU A 230 -21.92 8.17 25.30
CA LEU A 230 -22.39 9.11 24.26
C LEU A 230 -23.11 10.34 24.86
N ALA A 231 -23.72 10.21 26.04
CA ALA A 231 -24.31 11.34 26.76
C ALA A 231 -23.26 12.25 27.44
N ILE A 232 -22.10 11.69 27.81
CA ILE A 232 -21.02 12.43 28.50
C ILE A 232 -20.01 13.03 27.53
N PHE A 233 -19.57 12.24 26.55
CA PHE A 233 -18.51 12.60 25.61
C PHE A 233 -19.12 13.01 24.26
N PRO A 234 -18.89 14.25 23.80
CA PRO A 234 -19.35 14.65 22.49
C PRO A 234 -18.57 13.86 21.44
N MET A 235 -19.26 13.40 20.40
CA MET A 235 -18.66 12.62 19.32
C MET A 235 -17.43 13.32 18.73
N GLN A 236 -17.47 14.65 18.64
CA GLN A 236 -16.40 15.50 18.10
C GLN A 236 -15.11 15.48 18.93
N ALA A 237 -15.15 15.08 20.21
CA ALA A 237 -13.94 14.85 21.01
C ALA A 237 -13.29 13.49 20.73
N LEU A 238 -14.06 12.51 20.25
CA LEU A 238 -13.63 11.12 20.07
C LEU A 238 -13.10 10.86 18.66
N VAL A 239 -13.82 11.35 17.64
CA VAL A 239 -13.55 11.06 16.22
C VAL A 239 -12.18 11.51 15.71
N PRO A 240 -11.50 12.56 16.24
CA PRO A 240 -10.14 12.89 15.81
C PRO A 240 -9.11 11.76 15.99
N VAL A 241 -9.34 10.84 16.95
CA VAL A 241 -8.49 9.66 17.14
C VAL A 241 -8.55 8.73 15.92
N LEU A 242 -9.74 8.52 15.38
CA LEU A 242 -9.95 7.68 14.19
C LEU A 242 -9.31 8.31 12.96
N LEU A 243 -9.43 9.63 12.79
CA LEU A 243 -8.75 10.36 11.72
C LEU A 243 -7.23 10.16 11.78
N TYR A 244 -6.62 10.27 12.97
CA TYR A 244 -5.19 10.00 13.12
C TYR A 244 -4.78 8.58 12.70
N ILE A 245 -5.56 7.57 13.10
CA ILE A 245 -5.30 6.18 12.72
C ILE A 245 -5.34 6.05 11.20
N GLY A 246 -6.36 6.61 10.54
CA GLY A 246 -6.50 6.60 9.10
C GLY A 246 -5.34 7.28 8.36
N LEU A 247 -4.83 8.41 8.90
CA LEU A 247 -3.65 9.11 8.39
C LEU A 247 -2.38 8.26 8.50
N VAL A 248 -2.15 7.60 9.64
CA VAL A 248 -0.97 6.75 9.84
C VAL A 248 -0.98 5.55 8.91
N ILE A 249 -2.14 4.91 8.71
CA ILE A 249 -2.28 3.78 7.78
C ILE A 249 -2.02 4.25 6.34
N GLY A 250 -2.62 5.38 5.94
CA GLY A 250 -2.42 5.96 4.62
C GLY A 250 -0.95 6.30 4.36
N ALA A 251 -0.28 6.94 5.31
CA ALA A 251 1.14 7.26 5.22
C ALA A 251 2.03 6.01 5.19
N GLN A 252 1.67 4.96 5.94
CA GLN A 252 2.44 3.71 5.99
C GLN A 252 2.58 3.08 4.60
N ALA A 253 1.52 3.11 3.78
CA ALA A 253 1.56 2.54 2.43
C ALA A 253 2.69 3.13 1.58
N PHE A 254 2.99 4.42 1.74
CA PHE A 254 4.11 5.08 1.04
C PHE A 254 5.45 4.86 1.74
N ASN A 255 5.48 4.88 3.07
CA ASN A 255 6.73 4.87 3.84
C ASN A 255 7.43 3.51 3.87
N VAL A 256 6.69 2.40 3.71
CA VAL A 256 7.26 1.03 3.79
C VAL A 256 7.51 0.39 2.43
N ASN A 257 7.28 1.12 1.34
CA ASN A 257 7.51 0.69 -0.03
C ASN A 257 8.52 1.62 -0.73
N PRO A 258 9.26 1.12 -1.75
CA PRO A 258 10.08 1.98 -2.60
C PRO A 258 9.29 3.14 -3.21
N ARG A 259 9.89 4.34 -3.22
CA ARG A 259 9.26 5.57 -3.74
C ARG A 259 8.73 5.44 -5.17
N ARG A 260 9.36 4.60 -6.00
CA ARG A 260 8.94 4.32 -7.38
C ARG A 260 7.50 3.79 -7.49
N TYR A 261 6.96 3.17 -6.45
CA TYR A 261 5.58 2.64 -6.46
C TYR A 261 4.51 3.64 -6.01
N ALA A 262 4.86 4.91 -5.74
CA ALA A 262 3.89 5.90 -5.26
C ALA A 262 2.65 6.02 -6.16
N ALA A 263 2.84 6.03 -7.48
CA ALA A 263 1.72 6.09 -8.43
C ALA A 263 0.83 4.82 -8.38
N ALA A 264 1.42 3.64 -8.20
CA ALA A 264 0.68 2.39 -8.07
C ALA A 264 -0.15 2.35 -6.78
N ILE A 265 0.39 2.89 -5.68
CA ILE A 265 -0.33 3.03 -4.41
C ILE A 265 -1.54 3.96 -4.58
N VAL A 266 -1.35 5.13 -5.21
CA VAL A 266 -2.45 6.07 -5.49
C VAL A 266 -3.51 5.42 -6.38
N LEU A 267 -3.10 4.68 -7.41
CA LEU A 267 -4.03 3.95 -8.28
C LEU A 267 -4.87 2.93 -7.49
N ALA A 268 -4.26 2.22 -6.53
CA ALA A 268 -4.94 1.25 -5.68
C ALA A 268 -5.96 1.89 -4.71
N VAL A 269 -5.85 3.18 -4.41
CA VAL A 269 -6.78 3.95 -3.55
C VAL A 269 -8.07 4.32 -4.28
N ILE A 270 -8.00 4.53 -5.61
CA ILE A 270 -9.10 5.08 -6.41
C ILE A 270 -10.42 4.30 -6.30
N PRO A 271 -10.44 2.96 -6.34
CA PRO A 271 -11.71 2.22 -6.25
C PRO A 271 -12.45 2.45 -4.94
N SER A 272 -11.75 2.54 -3.80
CA SER A 272 -12.39 2.85 -2.51
C SER A 272 -12.99 4.26 -2.48
N LEU A 273 -12.37 5.22 -3.18
CA LEU A 273 -12.93 6.57 -3.33
C LEU A 273 -14.24 6.54 -4.13
N ALA A 274 -14.29 5.74 -5.19
CA ALA A 274 -15.49 5.58 -6.01
C ALA A 274 -16.63 4.91 -5.24
N GLU A 275 -16.32 3.86 -4.48
CA GLU A 275 -17.27 3.18 -3.58
C GLU A 275 -17.82 4.13 -2.51
N TRP A 276 -16.94 4.89 -1.85
CA TRP A 276 -17.37 5.87 -0.86
C TRP A 276 -18.25 6.97 -1.46
N ALA A 277 -17.87 7.51 -2.62
CA ALA A 277 -18.62 8.57 -3.30
C ALA A 277 -20.02 8.10 -3.72
N THR A 278 -20.12 6.90 -4.31
CA THR A 278 -21.42 6.31 -4.67
C THR A 278 -22.28 6.02 -3.45
N GLY A 279 -21.69 5.58 -2.33
CA GLY A 279 -22.38 5.44 -1.07
C GLY A 279 -22.99 6.75 -0.57
N GLN A 280 -22.26 7.87 -0.63
CA GLN A 280 -22.80 9.19 -0.26
C GLN A 280 -23.96 9.63 -1.15
N ILE A 281 -23.84 9.42 -2.47
CA ILE A 281 -24.89 9.74 -3.44
C ILE A 281 -26.15 8.92 -3.12
N ASN A 282 -25.99 7.60 -2.95
CA ASN A 282 -27.12 6.70 -2.69
C ASN A 282 -27.82 7.02 -1.37
N ASN A 283 -27.06 7.31 -0.30
CA ASN A 283 -27.63 7.69 0.98
C ASN A 283 -28.41 9.02 0.89
N ALA A 284 -27.89 10.00 0.15
CA ALA A 284 -28.57 11.27 -0.06
C ALA A 284 -29.87 11.12 -0.86
N LEU A 285 -29.84 10.32 -1.94
CA LEU A 285 -31.04 10.05 -2.75
C LEU A 285 -32.07 9.24 -1.97
N ALA A 286 -31.65 8.23 -1.22
CA ALA A 286 -32.54 7.44 -0.37
C ALA A 286 -33.21 8.30 0.72
N ALA A 287 -32.46 9.23 1.34
CA ALA A 287 -33.00 10.18 2.29
C ALA A 287 -34.01 11.16 1.65
N ALA A 288 -33.87 11.44 0.35
CA ALA A 288 -34.84 12.21 -0.44
C ALA A 288 -36.03 11.38 -0.96
N GLY A 289 -36.06 10.06 -0.67
CA GLY A 289 -37.13 9.16 -1.10
C GLY A 289 -37.06 8.74 -2.56
N THR A 290 -35.87 8.80 -3.17
CA THR A 290 -35.63 8.40 -4.57
C THR A 290 -34.34 7.56 -4.70
N ASN A 291 -33.91 7.24 -5.92
CA ASN A 291 -32.67 6.54 -6.21
C ASN A 291 -32.06 7.01 -7.54
N ALA A 292 -30.81 6.63 -7.82
CA ALA A 292 -30.10 7.08 -9.02
C ALA A 292 -30.81 6.67 -10.33
N GLY A 293 -31.50 5.52 -10.33
CA GLY A 293 -32.26 5.05 -11.49
C GLY A 293 -33.47 5.94 -11.79
N GLU A 294 -34.18 6.39 -10.76
CA GLU A 294 -35.31 7.32 -10.90
C GLU A 294 -34.91 8.72 -11.34
N VAL A 295 -33.77 9.22 -10.83
CA VAL A 295 -33.22 10.52 -11.24
C VAL A 295 -32.75 10.51 -12.70
N GLY A 296 -32.23 9.36 -13.16
CA GLY A 296 -31.71 9.19 -14.51
C GLY A 296 -30.23 9.60 -14.63
N THR A 297 -29.46 8.76 -15.32
CA THR A 297 -28.00 8.88 -15.44
C THR A 297 -27.58 10.12 -16.24
N GLU A 298 -28.33 10.47 -17.30
CA GLU A 298 -28.11 11.69 -18.08
C GLU A 298 -28.27 12.95 -17.23
N THR A 299 -29.28 13.00 -16.36
CA THR A 299 -29.52 14.13 -15.46
C THR A 299 -28.42 14.25 -14.41
N LEU A 300 -27.97 13.12 -13.86
CA LEU A 300 -26.82 13.09 -12.95
C LEU A 300 -25.55 13.61 -13.63
N ILE A 301 -25.26 13.15 -14.85
CA ILE A 301 -24.09 13.58 -15.63
C ILE A 301 -24.18 15.08 -15.96
N ALA A 302 -25.35 15.58 -16.35
CA ALA A 302 -25.57 17.01 -16.62
C ALA A 302 -25.29 17.91 -15.40
N ASN A 303 -25.35 17.35 -14.19
CA ASN A 303 -25.02 18.02 -12.94
C ASN A 303 -23.64 17.63 -12.36
N GLY A 304 -22.78 17.01 -13.19
CA GLY A 304 -21.41 16.67 -12.82
C GLY A 304 -21.25 15.38 -12.02
N VAL A 305 -22.31 14.57 -11.89
CA VAL A 305 -22.28 13.29 -11.17
C VAL A 305 -22.20 12.15 -12.18
N VAL A 306 -20.99 11.61 -12.38
CA VAL A 306 -20.76 10.44 -13.25
C VAL A 306 -21.05 9.15 -12.48
N TYR A 307 -22.32 8.94 -12.16
CA TYR A 307 -22.75 7.88 -11.24
C TYR A 307 -22.37 6.47 -11.71
N ASP A 308 -22.69 6.09 -12.95
CA ASP A 308 -22.46 4.72 -13.45
C ASP A 308 -20.97 4.34 -13.45
N GLY A 309 -20.11 5.29 -13.82
CA GLY A 309 -18.66 5.09 -13.82
C GLY A 309 -18.12 4.91 -12.40
N LEU A 310 -18.57 5.73 -11.45
CA LEU A 310 -18.21 5.59 -10.04
C LEU A 310 -18.74 4.27 -9.46
N LEU A 311 -19.97 3.91 -9.80
CA LEU A 311 -20.62 2.69 -9.31
C LEU A 311 -19.81 1.48 -9.77
N LEU A 312 -19.57 1.32 -11.06
CA LEU A 312 -18.81 0.18 -11.59
C LEU A 312 -17.37 0.16 -11.06
N LEU A 313 -16.71 1.32 -10.92
CA LEU A 313 -15.34 1.38 -10.40
C LEU A 313 -15.25 0.97 -8.91
N GLY A 314 -16.27 1.31 -8.12
CA GLY A 314 -16.33 1.00 -6.69
C GLY A 314 -16.72 -0.43 -6.35
N GLN A 315 -17.37 -1.17 -7.26
CA GLN A 315 -17.79 -2.55 -6.99
C GLN A 315 -16.58 -3.48 -6.82
N GLY A 316 -16.43 -4.03 -5.62
CA GLY A 316 -15.28 -4.84 -5.24
C GLY A 316 -14.00 -4.01 -5.02
N ALA A 317 -14.13 -2.77 -4.53
CA ALA A 317 -13.06 -1.78 -4.43
C ALA A 317 -11.71 -2.30 -3.93
N VAL A 318 -11.72 -3.16 -2.89
CA VAL A 318 -10.48 -3.72 -2.34
C VAL A 318 -9.76 -4.61 -3.35
N LEU A 319 -10.48 -5.54 -3.99
CA LEU A 319 -9.92 -6.40 -5.03
C LEU A 319 -9.51 -5.60 -6.26
N VAL A 320 -10.35 -4.66 -6.71
CA VAL A 320 -10.04 -3.78 -7.85
C VAL A 320 -8.78 -2.97 -7.55
N GLY A 321 -8.67 -2.39 -6.35
CA GLY A 321 -7.51 -1.62 -5.91
C GLY A 321 -6.23 -2.47 -5.91
N ILE A 322 -6.31 -3.71 -5.39
CA ILE A 322 -5.20 -4.66 -5.40
C ILE A 322 -4.79 -5.01 -6.85
N LEU A 323 -5.74 -5.30 -7.73
CA LEU A 323 -5.46 -5.70 -9.11
C LEU A 323 -4.86 -4.55 -9.92
N LEU A 324 -5.46 -3.35 -9.86
CA LEU A 324 -4.95 -2.17 -10.55
C LEU A 324 -3.57 -1.75 -10.01
N GLY A 325 -3.41 -1.76 -8.68
CA GLY A 325 -2.12 -1.51 -8.04
C GLY A 325 -1.05 -2.53 -8.46
N ALA A 326 -1.41 -3.82 -8.53
CA ALA A 326 -0.50 -4.88 -8.93
C ALA A 326 -0.09 -4.75 -10.42
N ILE A 327 -1.05 -4.47 -11.31
CA ILE A 327 -0.77 -4.18 -12.72
C ILE A 327 0.23 -3.03 -12.82
N ALA A 328 -0.01 -1.91 -12.14
CA ALA A 328 0.89 -0.76 -12.16
C ALA A 328 2.28 -1.09 -11.59
N CYS A 329 2.37 -1.83 -10.49
CA CYS A 329 3.65 -2.30 -9.95
C CYS A 329 4.42 -3.16 -10.97
N PHE A 330 3.76 -4.12 -11.62
CA PHE A 330 4.41 -4.94 -12.63
C PHE A 330 4.84 -4.15 -13.87
N VAL A 331 4.06 -3.13 -14.26
CA VAL A 331 4.46 -2.21 -15.34
C VAL A 331 5.71 -1.41 -14.94
N ILE A 332 5.74 -0.86 -13.72
CA ILE A 332 6.90 -0.12 -13.17
C ILE A 332 8.15 -1.00 -13.15
N ASP A 333 7.99 -2.28 -12.76
CA ASP A 333 9.07 -3.26 -12.72
C ASP A 333 9.41 -3.85 -14.10
N ARG A 334 8.82 -3.35 -15.19
CA ARG A 334 8.97 -3.85 -16.57
C ARG A 334 8.55 -5.32 -16.76
N ARG A 335 7.82 -5.90 -15.82
CA ARG A 335 7.30 -7.28 -15.85
C ARG A 335 5.97 -7.34 -16.60
N MET A 336 5.98 -6.99 -17.89
CA MET A 336 4.77 -6.83 -18.70
C MET A 336 3.89 -8.07 -18.78
N TYR A 337 4.46 -9.28 -18.83
CA TYR A 337 3.67 -10.52 -18.84
C TYR A 337 2.93 -10.77 -17.53
N ALA A 338 3.53 -10.40 -16.39
CA ALA A 338 2.85 -10.47 -15.11
C ALA A 338 1.69 -9.45 -15.06
N ALA A 339 1.93 -8.23 -15.54
CA ALA A 339 0.88 -7.21 -15.66
C ALA A 339 -0.28 -7.66 -16.56
N ALA A 340 0.03 -8.26 -17.72
CA ALA A 340 -0.94 -8.81 -18.65
C ALA A 340 -1.75 -9.95 -18.02
N LEU A 341 -1.10 -10.87 -17.31
CA LEU A 341 -1.77 -11.94 -16.59
C LEU A 341 -2.71 -11.39 -15.51
N THR A 342 -2.28 -10.40 -14.74
CA THR A 342 -3.14 -9.77 -13.73
C THR A 342 -4.35 -9.06 -14.35
N ALA A 343 -4.17 -8.38 -15.49
CA ALA A 343 -5.29 -7.82 -16.25
C ALA A 343 -6.25 -8.92 -16.77
N GLY A 344 -5.71 -10.05 -17.24
CA GLY A 344 -6.50 -11.22 -17.62
C GLY A 344 -7.30 -11.81 -16.45
N ILE A 345 -6.73 -11.88 -15.25
CA ILE A 345 -7.43 -12.27 -14.03
C ILE A 345 -8.56 -11.28 -13.72
N ALA A 346 -8.31 -9.98 -13.82
CA ALA A 346 -9.35 -8.96 -13.63
C ALA A 346 -10.49 -9.09 -14.66
N ALA A 347 -10.19 -9.44 -15.92
CA ALA A 347 -11.20 -9.75 -16.93
C ALA A 347 -12.08 -10.93 -16.50
N VAL A 348 -11.49 -12.02 -16.01
CA VAL A 348 -12.24 -13.19 -15.53
C VAL A 348 -13.12 -12.83 -14.34
N LEU A 349 -12.57 -12.09 -13.36
CA LEU A 349 -13.32 -11.69 -12.17
C LEU A 349 -14.49 -10.75 -12.51
N SER A 350 -14.30 -9.81 -13.44
CA SER A 350 -15.36 -8.90 -13.90
C SER A 350 -16.41 -9.60 -14.76
N PHE A 351 -16.02 -10.64 -15.51
CA PHE A 351 -16.95 -11.46 -16.28
C PHE A 351 -17.93 -12.20 -15.37
N PHE A 352 -17.47 -12.70 -14.22
CA PHE A 352 -18.33 -13.36 -13.22
C PHE A 352 -19.01 -12.39 -12.24
N GLY A 353 -18.70 -11.10 -12.32
CA GLY A 353 -19.26 -10.08 -11.45
C GLY A 353 -18.71 -10.06 -10.03
N LEU A 354 -17.51 -10.62 -9.82
CA LEU A 354 -16.80 -10.54 -8.54
C LEU A 354 -16.13 -9.18 -8.31
N ILE A 355 -15.87 -8.44 -9.41
CA ILE A 355 -15.40 -7.06 -9.40
C ILE A 355 -16.11 -6.28 -10.51
N ASN A 356 -16.20 -4.96 -10.36
CA ASN A 356 -16.70 -4.04 -11.38
C ASN A 356 -18.06 -4.42 -12.04
N ALA A 357 -18.96 -5.02 -11.25
CA ALA A 357 -20.32 -5.38 -11.64
C ALA A 357 -21.26 -5.20 -10.45
N VAL A 358 -22.54 -4.92 -10.72
CA VAL A 358 -23.56 -4.70 -9.67
C VAL A 358 -24.04 -6.02 -9.07
N GLU A 359 -23.99 -7.11 -9.85
CA GLU A 359 -24.47 -8.43 -9.45
C GLU A 359 -23.51 -9.52 -9.93
N VAL A 360 -23.50 -10.65 -9.24
CA VAL A 360 -22.76 -11.86 -9.63
C VAL A 360 -23.54 -12.60 -10.72
N GLY A 361 -22.85 -12.98 -11.79
CA GLY A 361 -23.48 -13.68 -12.91
C GLY A 361 -22.50 -13.98 -14.03
N ILE A 362 -22.93 -14.74 -15.03
CA ILE A 362 -22.12 -14.98 -16.23
C ILE A 362 -22.22 -13.76 -17.14
N ASN A 363 -21.08 -13.23 -17.58
CA ASN A 363 -21.01 -12.01 -18.39
C ASN A 363 -21.63 -10.79 -17.69
N ALA A 364 -21.38 -10.66 -16.39
CA ALA A 364 -21.98 -9.64 -15.53
C ALA A 364 -21.58 -8.21 -15.89
N SER A 365 -20.35 -8.00 -16.38
CA SER A 365 -19.86 -6.69 -16.81
C SER A 365 -19.08 -6.77 -18.14
N PRO A 366 -19.78 -6.89 -19.28
CA PRO A 366 -19.14 -7.17 -20.57
C PRO A 366 -18.17 -6.07 -21.01
N GLY A 367 -18.55 -4.80 -20.82
CA GLY A 367 -17.72 -3.66 -21.20
C GLY A 367 -16.41 -3.60 -20.40
N VAL A 368 -16.47 -3.84 -19.09
CA VAL A 368 -15.28 -3.88 -18.23
C VAL A 368 -14.42 -5.10 -18.54
N THR A 369 -15.05 -6.26 -18.74
CA THR A 369 -14.36 -7.50 -19.15
C THR A 369 -13.54 -7.27 -20.42
N LEU A 370 -14.16 -6.68 -21.47
CA LEU A 370 -13.47 -6.34 -22.71
C LEU A 370 -12.35 -5.32 -22.49
N GLY A 371 -12.57 -4.32 -21.63
CA GLY A 371 -11.54 -3.34 -21.25
C GLY A 371 -10.30 -4.00 -20.65
N TYR A 372 -10.47 -4.92 -19.70
CA TYR A 372 -9.35 -5.67 -19.12
C TYR A 372 -8.68 -6.63 -20.12
N LEU A 373 -9.45 -7.25 -21.03
CA LEU A 373 -8.89 -8.08 -22.10
C LEU A 373 -8.03 -7.26 -23.07
N PHE A 374 -8.48 -6.07 -23.46
CA PHE A 374 -7.69 -5.16 -24.29
C PHE A 374 -6.45 -4.67 -23.56
N LEU A 375 -6.55 -4.36 -22.27
CA LEU A 375 -5.39 -4.02 -21.45
C LEU A 375 -4.40 -5.18 -21.36
N ALA A 376 -4.87 -6.41 -21.15
CA ALA A 376 -4.03 -7.60 -21.12
C ALA A 376 -3.30 -7.81 -22.46
N ALA A 377 -4.01 -7.67 -23.58
CA ALA A 377 -3.43 -7.77 -24.93
C ALA A 377 -2.39 -6.67 -25.18
N LEU A 378 -2.67 -5.43 -24.79
CA LEU A 378 -1.77 -4.30 -24.90
C LEU A 378 -0.46 -4.56 -24.13
N LEU A 379 -0.58 -4.96 -22.86
CA LEU A 379 0.57 -5.26 -22.01
C LEU A 379 1.36 -6.47 -22.51
N ALA A 380 0.69 -7.51 -23.00
CA ALA A 380 1.36 -8.65 -23.62
C ALA A 380 2.12 -8.24 -24.90
N GLY A 381 1.55 -7.34 -25.70
CA GLY A 381 2.20 -6.74 -26.88
C GLY A 381 3.47 -5.96 -26.52
N PHE A 382 3.40 -5.12 -25.48
CA PHE A 382 4.60 -4.44 -24.95
C PHE A 382 5.63 -5.42 -24.40
N GLY A 383 5.21 -6.46 -23.67
CA GLY A 383 6.10 -7.53 -23.22
C GLY A 383 6.80 -8.25 -24.38
N TRP A 384 6.08 -8.49 -25.47
CA TRP A 384 6.63 -9.08 -26.68
C TRP A 384 7.60 -8.15 -27.43
N SER A 385 7.36 -6.85 -27.43
CA SER A 385 8.31 -5.87 -27.99
C SER A 385 9.58 -5.78 -27.14
N LEU A 386 9.42 -5.65 -25.82
CA LEU A 386 10.49 -5.50 -24.84
C LEU A 386 11.36 -6.75 -24.69
N ARG A 387 10.89 -7.94 -25.09
CA ARG A 387 11.72 -9.16 -25.08
C ARG A 387 12.98 -9.00 -25.95
N HIS A 388 12.90 -8.19 -27.01
CA HIS A 388 14.05 -7.91 -27.89
C HIS A 388 15.00 -6.87 -27.28
N GLU A 389 14.55 -6.08 -26.30
CA GLU A 389 15.39 -5.19 -25.50
C GLU A 389 15.99 -5.87 -24.26
N THR A 390 15.42 -7.01 -23.82
CA THR A 390 15.84 -7.71 -22.59
C THR A 390 17.21 -8.40 -22.73
N ASP A 391 17.65 -8.71 -23.95
CA ASP A 391 19.06 -9.08 -24.21
C ASP A 391 20.05 -7.93 -23.86
N ALA A 392 19.55 -6.72 -23.59
CA ALA A 392 20.31 -5.56 -23.14
C ALA A 392 19.94 -5.06 -21.73
N ALA A 393 19.07 -5.74 -20.98
CA ALA A 393 18.69 -5.32 -19.63
C ALA A 393 19.79 -5.70 -18.63
N LEU A 394 20.53 -4.70 -18.17
CA LEU A 394 21.65 -4.84 -17.26
C LEU A 394 21.14 -4.92 -15.81
N ASP A 395 21.68 -5.84 -15.02
CA ASP A 395 21.29 -6.06 -13.62
C ASP A 395 21.58 -4.82 -12.74
N ASP A 396 20.53 -4.18 -12.22
CA ASP A 396 20.64 -2.96 -11.39
C ASP A 396 21.29 -3.18 -10.02
N GLU A 397 21.53 -4.43 -9.63
CA GLU A 397 22.31 -4.76 -8.43
C GLU A 397 23.81 -4.92 -8.72
N LEU A 398 24.22 -4.88 -9.99
CA LEU A 398 25.62 -5.03 -10.38
C LEU A 398 26.22 -3.72 -10.89
N LEU A 399 27.53 -3.56 -10.74
CA LEU A 399 28.28 -2.48 -11.37
C LEU A 399 29.73 -2.89 -11.64
N PHE A 400 30.12 -2.89 -12.90
CA PHE A 400 31.51 -3.01 -13.33
C PHE A 400 32.18 -1.64 -13.39
N VAL A 401 33.31 -1.49 -12.70
CA VAL A 401 34.12 -0.27 -12.67
C VAL A 401 35.54 -0.56 -13.12
N ASN A 402 36.11 0.34 -13.93
CA ASN A 402 37.44 0.19 -14.53
C ASN A 402 38.34 1.42 -14.30
N GLY A 403 37.92 2.32 -13.40
CA GLY A 403 38.54 3.62 -13.17
C GLY A 403 38.68 3.97 -11.70
N THR A 404 38.57 5.25 -11.36
CA THR A 404 38.84 5.79 -10.02
C THR A 404 37.96 5.23 -8.89
N LEU A 405 36.87 4.52 -9.22
CA LEU A 405 36.02 3.79 -8.28
C LEU A 405 36.62 2.44 -7.81
N MET A 406 37.60 1.90 -8.52
CA MET A 406 38.25 0.63 -8.14
C MET A 406 39.00 0.76 -6.81
N ARG A 407 39.14 -0.36 -6.10
CA ARG A 407 39.76 -0.41 -4.78
C ARG A 407 41.17 0.20 -4.76
N GLY A 408 41.43 1.06 -3.78
CA GLY A 408 42.71 1.75 -3.60
C GLY A 408 42.92 2.96 -4.51
N LEU A 409 41.91 3.38 -5.27
CA LEU A 409 41.93 4.61 -6.06
C LEU A 409 41.04 5.70 -5.44
N GLU A 410 41.18 6.93 -5.95
CA GLU A 410 40.70 8.17 -5.34
C GLU A 410 39.21 8.19 -4.98
N LEU A 411 38.34 7.64 -5.83
CA LEU A 411 36.89 7.71 -5.67
C LEU A 411 36.28 6.42 -5.11
N HIS A 412 37.08 5.44 -4.69
CA HIS A 412 36.58 4.17 -4.17
C HIS A 412 35.61 4.35 -2.98
N GLY A 413 35.78 5.40 -2.18
CA GLY A 413 34.87 5.73 -1.07
C GLY A 413 33.40 5.98 -1.50
N ASN A 414 33.15 6.26 -2.78
CA ASN A 414 31.78 6.37 -3.31
C ASN A 414 31.06 5.01 -3.38
N LEU A 415 31.79 3.90 -3.40
CA LEU A 415 31.25 2.53 -3.34
C LEU A 415 31.13 2.00 -1.90
N SER A 416 31.20 2.86 -0.88
CA SER A 416 31.03 2.45 0.52
C SER A 416 29.68 1.76 0.74
N GLY A 417 29.70 0.48 1.08
CA GLY A 417 28.51 -0.36 1.25
C GLY A 417 28.23 -1.31 0.09
N ALA A 418 28.97 -1.21 -1.02
CA ALA A 418 28.98 -2.22 -2.08
C ALA A 418 29.91 -3.40 -1.72
N GLU A 419 29.56 -4.60 -2.20
CA GLU A 419 30.34 -5.81 -2.02
C GLU A 419 31.13 -6.11 -3.31
N LEU A 420 32.46 -6.25 -3.19
CA LEU A 420 33.29 -6.69 -4.32
C LEU A 420 33.02 -8.17 -4.57
N LEU A 421 32.51 -8.49 -5.76
CA LEU A 421 32.27 -9.88 -6.16
C LEU A 421 33.54 -10.51 -6.74
N GLU A 422 34.21 -9.79 -7.65
CA GLU A 422 35.41 -10.28 -8.34
C GLU A 422 36.23 -9.16 -9.00
N GLU A 423 37.53 -9.40 -9.16
CA GLU A 423 38.39 -8.66 -10.09
C GLU A 423 38.37 -9.41 -11.43
N THR A 424 38.06 -8.71 -12.52
CA THR A 424 37.81 -9.33 -13.83
C THR A 424 38.24 -8.40 -14.97
N THR A 425 38.10 -8.86 -16.22
CA THR A 425 38.41 -8.07 -17.41
C THR A 425 37.22 -8.00 -18.36
N THR A 426 37.15 -6.95 -19.16
CA THR A 426 36.19 -6.86 -20.27
C THR A 426 36.57 -7.84 -21.39
N ALA A 427 35.61 -8.17 -22.25
CA ALA A 427 35.89 -8.82 -23.54
C ALA A 427 36.90 -7.97 -24.35
N PRO A 428 37.67 -8.53 -25.30
CA PRO A 428 38.71 -7.82 -26.04
C PRO A 428 38.16 -6.88 -27.13
N ARG A 429 37.23 -6.01 -26.75
CA ARG A 429 36.41 -5.17 -27.64
C ARG A 429 36.27 -3.73 -27.13
N TYR A 430 37.19 -3.29 -26.28
CA TYR A 430 37.15 -1.97 -25.67
C TYR A 430 38.45 -1.19 -25.89
N ARG A 431 38.34 0.14 -25.96
CA ARG A 431 39.48 1.06 -25.94
C ARG A 431 39.33 2.03 -24.78
N VAL A 432 40.47 2.52 -24.28
CA VAL A 432 40.52 3.39 -23.09
C VAL A 432 41.43 4.58 -23.37
N HIS A 433 40.95 5.77 -23.03
CA HIS A 433 41.70 7.02 -23.10
C HIS A 433 41.85 7.63 -21.70
N THR A 434 42.90 8.43 -21.48
CA THR A 434 43.08 9.21 -20.23
C THR A 434 42.39 10.57 -20.36
N ILE A 435 41.35 10.81 -19.56
CA ILE A 435 40.61 12.09 -19.59
C ILE A 435 41.28 13.05 -18.62
N GLY A 436 42.17 13.89 -19.17
CA GLY A 436 42.91 14.90 -18.41
C GLY A 436 43.79 14.35 -17.28
N ASP A 437 44.20 13.08 -17.36
CA ASP A 437 44.92 12.35 -16.30
C ASP A 437 44.18 12.25 -14.96
N VAL A 438 42.86 12.46 -14.98
CA VAL A 438 41.95 12.37 -13.82
C VAL A 438 41.25 11.03 -13.77
N HIS A 439 40.70 10.55 -14.90
CA HIS A 439 39.95 9.28 -14.95
C HIS A 439 40.03 8.63 -16.35
N PRO A 440 39.73 7.32 -16.48
CA PRO A 440 39.67 6.69 -17.78
C PRO A 440 38.36 7.01 -18.50
N GLY A 441 38.41 7.02 -19.82
CA GLY A 441 37.25 7.01 -20.70
C GLY A 441 37.25 5.76 -21.56
N MET A 442 36.44 4.76 -21.19
CA MET A 442 36.34 3.47 -21.90
C MET A 442 35.10 3.43 -22.78
N TYR A 443 35.23 2.92 -24.01
CA TYR A 443 34.10 2.66 -24.90
C TYR A 443 34.29 1.35 -25.67
N ARG A 444 33.18 0.79 -26.17
CA ARG A 444 33.18 -0.40 -27.03
C ARG A 444 33.49 -0.01 -28.48
N VAL A 445 34.41 -0.71 -29.13
CA VAL A 445 34.74 -0.51 -30.55
C VAL A 445 33.76 -1.24 -31.48
N GLY A 446 33.70 -0.85 -32.76
CA GLY A 446 32.88 -1.54 -33.77
C GLY A 446 33.32 -2.98 -34.04
N ASP A 447 32.50 -3.77 -34.75
CA ASP A 447 32.83 -5.16 -35.10
C ASP A 447 34.09 -5.29 -35.98
N ASP A 448 34.39 -4.26 -36.78
CA ASP A 448 35.54 -4.22 -37.70
C ASP A 448 36.81 -3.61 -37.07
N GLU A 449 36.80 -3.33 -35.77
CA GLU A 449 37.86 -2.61 -35.08
C GLU A 449 38.53 -3.46 -33.99
N GLU A 450 39.86 -3.35 -33.89
CA GLU A 450 40.61 -4.00 -32.80
C GLU A 450 40.44 -3.24 -31.48
N GLY A 451 40.02 -3.97 -30.45
CA GLY A 451 39.99 -3.53 -29.06
C GLY A 451 40.90 -4.38 -28.17
N ALA A 452 40.92 -4.08 -26.88
CA ALA A 452 41.64 -4.86 -25.87
C ALA A 452 40.71 -5.23 -24.70
N ALA A 453 41.14 -6.22 -23.92
CA ALA A 453 40.52 -6.56 -22.64
C ALA A 453 41.03 -5.55 -21.60
N ILE A 454 40.10 -4.97 -20.84
CA ILE A 454 40.39 -3.89 -19.89
C ILE A 454 40.12 -4.39 -18.48
N ASP A 455 41.09 -4.18 -17.60
CA ASP A 455 40.98 -4.57 -16.19
C ASP A 455 39.93 -3.73 -15.44
N GLY A 456 39.16 -4.40 -14.59
CA GLY A 456 38.20 -3.77 -13.71
C GLY A 456 37.74 -4.66 -12.58
N GLU A 457 36.72 -4.19 -11.87
CA GLU A 457 36.17 -4.81 -10.68
C GLU A 457 34.65 -4.84 -10.80
N LEU A 458 34.04 -5.99 -10.49
CA LEU A 458 32.59 -6.15 -10.46
C LEU A 458 32.09 -6.12 -9.02
N TYR A 459 31.12 -5.25 -8.76
CA TYR A 459 30.50 -5.07 -7.45
C TYR A 459 29.03 -5.44 -7.48
N GLN A 460 28.54 -5.96 -6.35
CA GLN A 460 27.12 -5.89 -6.00
C GLN A 460 26.87 -4.57 -5.24
N VAL A 461 25.94 -3.75 -5.73
CA VAL A 461 25.75 -2.38 -5.28
C VAL A 461 24.32 -2.16 -4.77
N PRO A 462 24.14 -1.68 -3.52
CA PRO A 462 22.82 -1.26 -3.03
C PRO A 462 22.25 -0.10 -3.87
N PRO A 463 20.92 -0.03 -4.09
CA PRO A 463 20.30 0.99 -4.96
C PRO A 463 20.66 2.44 -4.59
N GLU A 464 20.78 2.75 -3.30
CA GLU A 464 21.17 4.06 -2.79
C GLU A 464 22.63 4.43 -3.12
N VAL A 465 23.53 3.44 -3.16
CA VAL A 465 24.94 3.64 -3.53
C VAL A 465 25.03 3.86 -5.04
N LEU A 466 24.26 3.10 -5.82
CA LEU A 466 24.22 3.25 -7.28
C LEU A 466 23.73 4.65 -7.70
N LEU A 467 22.68 5.16 -7.06
CA LEU A 467 22.17 6.53 -7.30
C LEU A 467 23.26 7.58 -7.04
N LYS A 468 23.99 7.45 -5.92
CA LYS A 468 25.09 8.36 -5.58
C LYS A 468 26.22 8.35 -6.62
N VAL A 469 26.53 7.18 -7.18
CA VAL A 469 27.53 7.06 -8.25
C VAL A 469 27.06 7.77 -9.51
N ILE A 470 25.82 7.52 -9.95
CA ILE A 470 25.25 8.12 -11.16
C ILE A 470 25.15 9.64 -11.05
N GLU A 471 24.73 10.18 -9.90
CA GLU A 471 24.63 11.63 -9.67
C GLU A 471 26.01 12.32 -9.60
N GLY A 472 27.07 11.58 -9.26
CA GLY A 472 28.43 12.08 -9.14
C GLY A 472 29.30 11.94 -10.40
N GLU A 473 28.76 11.39 -11.50
CA GLU A 473 29.54 11.09 -12.71
C GLU A 473 29.97 12.38 -13.47
N PRO A 474 31.28 12.51 -13.79
CA PRO A 474 31.77 13.59 -14.65
C PRO A 474 31.10 13.64 -16.04
N PRO A 475 30.99 14.83 -16.66
CA PRO A 475 30.42 14.98 -18.00
C PRO A 475 31.10 14.06 -19.03
N GLY A 476 30.31 13.21 -19.69
CA GLY A 476 30.79 12.30 -20.73
C GLY A 476 30.80 10.83 -20.32
N LEU A 477 30.82 10.54 -19.01
CA LEU A 477 30.58 9.20 -18.48
C LEU A 477 29.08 8.87 -18.50
N TYR A 478 28.77 7.59 -18.66
CA TYR A 478 27.42 7.05 -18.54
C TYR A 478 27.47 5.57 -18.15
N ARG A 479 26.42 5.11 -17.46
CA ARG A 479 26.20 3.68 -17.21
C ARG A 479 25.66 2.98 -18.47
N GLY A 480 26.33 1.91 -18.90
CA GLY A 480 25.96 1.14 -20.08
C GLY A 480 26.42 -0.32 -20.03
N ALA A 481 26.17 -1.05 -21.11
CA ALA A 481 26.40 -2.50 -21.17
C ALA A 481 27.87 -2.83 -21.40
N VAL A 482 28.47 -3.60 -20.48
CA VAL A 482 29.84 -4.08 -20.57
C VAL A 482 29.85 -5.61 -20.68
N GLU A 483 30.48 -6.11 -21.73
CA GLU A 483 30.74 -7.53 -21.93
C GLU A 483 32.03 -7.90 -21.19
N LEU A 484 31.94 -8.85 -20.27
CA LEU A 484 33.10 -9.40 -19.54
C LEU A 484 33.80 -10.49 -20.36
N ALA A 485 35.03 -10.84 -19.98
CA ALA A 485 35.83 -11.84 -20.68
C ALA A 485 35.20 -13.25 -20.71
N ASP A 486 34.26 -13.54 -19.82
CA ASP A 486 33.49 -14.79 -19.79
C ASP A 486 32.16 -14.73 -20.56
N GLY A 487 31.89 -13.61 -21.24
CA GLY A 487 30.70 -13.38 -22.05
C GLY A 487 29.49 -12.84 -21.28
N ARG A 488 29.58 -12.60 -19.96
CA ARG A 488 28.49 -11.96 -19.22
C ARG A 488 28.33 -10.50 -19.66
N MET A 489 27.09 -10.07 -19.88
CA MET A 489 26.74 -8.66 -20.06
C MET A 489 26.32 -8.06 -18.72
N VAL A 490 27.12 -7.13 -18.19
CA VAL A 490 26.88 -6.47 -16.90
C VAL A 490 26.85 -4.95 -17.06
N PRO A 491 26.13 -4.22 -16.20
CA PRO A 491 26.19 -2.77 -16.24
C PRO A 491 27.56 -2.28 -15.78
N GLY A 492 28.15 -1.34 -16.51
CA GLY A 492 29.40 -0.70 -16.14
C GLY A 492 29.47 0.74 -16.59
N ILE A 493 30.56 1.41 -16.21
CA ILE A 493 30.78 2.82 -16.55
C ILE A 493 31.55 2.93 -17.88
N LEU A 494 30.94 3.62 -18.84
CA LEU A 494 31.47 3.88 -20.17
C LEU A 494 31.59 5.39 -20.43
N PHE A 495 32.35 5.77 -21.45
CA PHE A 495 32.53 7.15 -21.90
C PHE A 495 32.11 7.29 -23.35
N ARG A 496 31.61 8.47 -23.74
CA ARG A 496 31.24 8.74 -25.14
C ARG A 496 32.48 8.70 -26.04
N ARG A 497 32.43 7.87 -27.09
CA ARG A 497 33.54 7.60 -28.01
C ARG A 497 34.12 8.87 -28.61
N GLU A 498 33.27 9.75 -29.13
CA GLU A 498 33.67 10.98 -29.82
C GLU A 498 34.44 11.93 -28.88
N LEU A 499 34.17 11.87 -27.57
CA LEU A 499 34.87 12.64 -26.56
C LEU A 499 36.16 11.94 -26.11
N ALA A 500 36.16 10.61 -26.00
CA ALA A 500 37.34 9.83 -25.62
C ALA A 500 38.46 10.01 -26.66
N GLU A 501 38.14 9.92 -27.95
CA GLU A 501 39.11 9.97 -29.06
C GLU A 501 39.86 11.32 -29.15
N THR A 502 39.38 12.37 -28.50
CA THR A 502 40.10 13.66 -28.42
C THR A 502 41.23 13.66 -27.38
N HIS A 503 41.33 12.61 -26.57
CA HIS A 503 42.30 12.44 -25.49
C HIS A 503 43.31 11.33 -25.82
N PRO A 504 44.49 11.31 -25.15
CA PRO A 504 45.49 10.26 -25.40
C PRO A 504 44.96 8.86 -25.09
N GLU A 505 45.20 7.94 -26.02
CA GLU A 505 44.83 6.53 -25.86
C GLU A 505 45.82 5.80 -24.93
N ILE A 506 45.29 5.05 -23.97
CA ILE A 506 46.06 4.27 -22.98
C ILE A 506 45.72 2.77 -23.01
N THR A 507 44.97 2.31 -24.02
CA THR A 507 44.52 0.91 -24.18
C THR A 507 45.67 -0.09 -24.02
N HIS A 508 46.87 0.23 -24.54
CA HIS A 508 48.06 -0.62 -24.47
C HIS A 508 48.59 -0.88 -23.05
N HIS A 509 48.17 -0.10 -22.06
CA HIS A 509 48.49 -0.35 -20.65
C HIS A 509 47.59 -1.43 -20.01
N GLY A 510 46.48 -1.82 -20.63
CA GLY A 510 45.53 -2.81 -20.11
C GLY A 510 44.50 -2.26 -19.13
N GLY A 511 44.60 -0.99 -18.73
CA GLY A 511 43.63 -0.37 -17.83
C GLY A 511 44.17 0.86 -17.09
N TRP A 512 43.28 1.52 -16.36
CA TRP A 512 43.59 2.76 -15.63
C TRP A 512 44.63 2.54 -14.53
N ARG A 513 44.54 1.41 -13.81
CA ARG A 513 45.44 1.08 -12.69
C ARG A 513 46.90 0.93 -13.18
N GLN A 514 47.09 0.25 -14.31
CA GLN A 514 48.39 0.03 -14.94
C GLN A 514 48.97 1.33 -15.51
N TYR A 515 48.14 2.13 -16.17
CA TYR A 515 48.54 3.44 -16.67
C TYR A 515 49.05 4.35 -15.53
N ARG A 516 48.32 4.42 -14.41
CA ARG A 516 48.72 5.21 -13.23
C ARG A 516 50.00 4.68 -12.58
N ALA A 517 50.22 3.37 -12.56
CA ALA A 517 51.46 2.78 -12.06
C ALA A 517 52.67 3.10 -12.96
N ALA A 518 52.47 3.14 -14.29
CA ALA A 518 53.52 3.45 -15.27
C ALA A 518 53.86 4.95 -15.33
N THR A 519 52.93 5.83 -14.95
CA THR A 519 53.09 7.29 -14.97
C THR A 519 53.35 7.91 -13.60
N ALA A 520 53.29 7.12 -12.52
CA ALA A 520 53.64 7.59 -11.18
C ALA A 520 55.13 8.01 -11.15
N PRO A 521 55.47 9.23 -10.68
CA PRO A 521 56.86 9.62 -10.52
C PRO A 521 57.54 8.66 -9.54
N SER A 522 58.70 8.12 -9.93
CA SER A 522 59.53 7.28 -9.07
C SER A 522 59.82 8.03 -7.77
N ALA A 523 59.33 7.51 -6.65
CA ALA A 523 59.63 8.05 -5.33
C ALA A 523 61.15 7.92 -5.08
N HIS A 524 61.85 9.05 -5.11
CA HIS A 524 63.20 9.22 -4.59
C HIS A 524 63.15 9.93 -3.25
#